data_AF-A0ABD0QFM6-F1
#
_entry.id   AF-A0ABD0QFM6-F1
#
_cell.length_a   1.000
_cell.length_b   1.000
_cell.length_c   1.000
_cell.angle_alpha   90.00
_cell.angle_beta   90.00
_cell.angle_gamma   90.00
#
_symmetry.space_group_name_H-M   'P 1'
#
loop_
_entity.id
_entity.type
_entity.pdbx_description
1 polymer ?
#
loop_
_entity_poly.entity_id
_entity_poly.type
_entity_poly.pdbx_seq_one_letter_code
_entity_poly.pdbx_strand_id
1 'polypeptide(L)' 'WLKFEEDVEDGGERWSKPYVATLSLHSLFELRSCIINGTVMLDMRASSLEEIA' A
#
# COMPACT_ATOMS: atom_id res chain seq x y z
N TRP A 1 1.29 -8.54 -3.86
CA TRP A 1 0.56 -8.99 -2.65
C TRP A 1 -0.62 -9.87 -2.97
N LEU A 2 -0.46 -11.18 -2.79
CA LEU A 2 -1.56 -12.14 -2.76
C LEU A 2 -1.26 -13.16 -1.65
N LYS A 3 -1.63 -12.82 -0.41
CA LYS A 3 -1.18 -13.47 0.85
C LYS A 3 0.33 -13.39 1.13
N PHE A 4 1.16 -13.44 0.09
CA PHE A 4 2.62 -13.25 0.11
C PHE A 4 3.02 -11.92 -0.57
N GLU A 5 4.19 -11.43 -0.19
CA GLU A 5 4.91 -10.29 -0.77
C GLU A 5 5.82 -10.76 -1.89
N GLU A 6 5.93 -9.95 -2.94
CA GLU A 6 6.98 -10.05 -3.95
C GLU A 6 7.42 -8.62 -4.29
N ASP A 7 8.71 -8.37 -4.23
CA ASP A 7 9.30 -7.09 -4.62
C ASP A 7 9.81 -7.12 -6.05
N VAL A 8 9.80 -5.94 -6.68
CA VAL A 8 10.52 -5.71 -7.93
C VAL A 8 11.99 -5.49 -7.60
N GLU A 9 12.86 -6.30 -8.18
CA GLU A 9 14.30 -6.32 -7.98
C GLU A 9 15.05 -6.09 -9.31
N ASP A 10 16.38 -6.06 -9.25
CA ASP A 10 17.26 -5.97 -10.43
C ASP A 10 16.91 -4.81 -11.38
N GLY A 11 16.49 -3.66 -10.83
CA GLY A 11 16.16 -2.46 -11.61
C GLY A 11 14.85 -2.55 -12.40
N GLY A 12 13.97 -3.50 -12.09
CA GLY A 12 12.69 -3.68 -12.79
C GLY A 12 12.57 -4.98 -13.57
N GLU A 13 13.68 -5.69 -13.74
CA GLU A 13 13.76 -6.86 -14.62
C GLU A 13 13.33 -8.17 -13.94
N ARG A 14 13.11 -8.16 -12.61
CA ARG A 14 12.79 -9.38 -11.86
C ARG A 14 11.81 -9.14 -10.72
N TRP A 15 11.01 -10.17 -10.44
CA TRP A 15 10.29 -10.31 -9.17
C TRP A 15 11.08 -11.22 -8.21
N SER A 16 11.11 -10.86 -6.92
CA SER A 16 11.61 -11.74 -5.86
C SER A 16 10.77 -13.04 -5.74
N LYS A 17 11.22 -14.00 -4.94
CA LYS A 17 10.36 -15.16 -4.58
C LYS A 17 9.31 -14.72 -3.56
N PRO A 18 8.08 -15.28 -3.59
CA PRO A 18 7.04 -14.92 -2.65
C PRO A 18 7.46 -15.20 -1.21
N TYR A 19 7.22 -14.25 -0.30
CA TYR A 19 7.57 -14.36 1.11
C TYR A 19 6.51 -13.76 2.04
N VAL A 20 6.61 -14.07 3.35
CA VAL A 20 5.69 -13.50 4.35
C VAL A 20 6.21 -12.14 4.80
N ALA A 21 5.38 -11.11 4.63
CA ALA A 21 5.61 -9.74 5.08
C ALA A 21 6.21 -9.64 6.50
N THR A 22 7.13 -8.70 6.69
CA THR A 22 7.39 -8.16 8.03
C THR A 22 7.29 -6.64 7.98
N LEU A 23 6.55 -6.05 8.93
CA LEU A 23 6.39 -4.61 9.01
C LEU A 23 7.15 -4.05 10.20
N SER A 24 7.75 -2.87 10.02
CA SER A 24 8.31 -2.14 11.15
C SER A 24 7.18 -1.62 12.05
N LEU A 25 7.38 -1.63 13.36
CA LEU A 25 6.39 -1.08 14.29
C LEU A 25 6.22 0.45 14.10
N HIS A 26 7.30 1.13 13.72
CA HIS A 26 7.28 2.57 13.47
C HIS A 26 6.34 2.94 12.32
N SER A 27 6.48 2.27 11.17
CA SER A 27 5.61 2.51 10.00
C SER A 27 4.14 2.20 10.29
N LEU A 28 3.85 1.26 11.20
CA LEU A 28 2.48 1.00 11.66
C LEU A 28 1.91 2.17 12.49
N PHE A 29 2.71 2.82 13.33
CA PHE A 29 2.28 4.02 14.04
C PHE A 29 2.07 5.22 13.11
N GLU A 30 2.92 5.38 12.11
CA GLU A 30 2.74 6.40 11.08
C GLU A 30 1.45 6.15 10.29
N LEU A 31 1.20 4.92 9.83
CA LEU A 31 -0.05 4.55 9.16
C LEU A 31 -1.27 4.86 10.02
N ARG A 32 -1.24 4.53 11.32
CA ARG A 32 -2.31 4.90 12.26
C ARG A 32 -2.52 6.42 12.31
N SER A 33 -1.43 7.20 12.36
CA SER A 33 -1.50 8.66 12.36
C SER A 33 -2.11 9.19 11.06
N CYS A 34 -1.73 8.63 9.90
CA CYS A 34 -2.30 9.00 8.61
C CYS A 34 -3.80 8.74 8.54
N ILE A 35 -4.28 7.61 9.07
CA ILE A 35 -5.73 7.30 9.09
C ILE A 35 -6.49 8.25 10.02
N ILE A 36 -5.90 8.64 11.16
CA ILE A 36 -6.56 9.52 12.15
C ILE A 36 -6.62 10.97 11.66
N ASN A 37 -5.56 11.45 11.01
CA ASN A 37 -5.39 12.87 10.68
C ASN A 37 -5.57 13.19 9.19
N GLY A 38 -5.60 12.16 8.33
CA GLY A 38 -5.70 12.31 6.88
C GLY A 38 -7.14 12.32 6.37
N THR A 39 -7.28 12.51 5.07
CA THR A 39 -8.56 12.47 4.36
C THR A 39 -9.07 11.03 4.27
N VAL A 40 -10.31 10.80 4.71
CA VAL A 40 -11.00 9.50 4.58
C VAL A 40 -12.28 9.70 3.79
N MET A 41 -12.36 9.12 2.59
CA MET A 41 -13.53 9.19 1.71
C MET A 41 -14.11 7.79 1.52
N LEU A 42 -15.16 7.48 2.28
CA LEU A 42 -15.87 6.20 2.19
C LEU A 42 -17.04 6.32 1.20
N ASP A 43 -17.32 5.25 0.46
CA ASP A 43 -18.43 5.16 -0.50
C ASP A 43 -18.47 6.27 -1.57
N MET A 44 -17.28 6.80 -1.93
CA MET A 44 -17.13 7.74 -3.04
C MET A 44 -17.65 7.13 -4.35
N ARG A 45 -18.44 7.91 -5.09
CA ARG A 45 -18.91 7.55 -6.42
C ARG A 45 -18.03 8.23 -7.47
N ALA A 46 -16.95 7.57 -7.83
CA ALA A 46 -16.07 7.97 -8.92
C ALA A 46 -15.94 6.81 -9.91
N SER A 47 -15.79 7.14 -11.18
CA SER A 47 -15.69 6.22 -12.30
C SER A 47 -14.37 6.36 -13.07
N SER A 48 -13.58 7.40 -12.77
CA SER A 48 -12.24 7.59 -13.31
C SER A 48 -11.25 8.02 -12.22
N LEU A 49 -9.96 7.97 -12.53
CA LEU A 49 -8.91 8.40 -11.60
C LEU A 49 -8.93 9.92 -11.43
N GLU A 50 -9.26 10.65 -12.48
CA GLU A 50 -9.40 12.11 -12.46
C GLU A 50 -10.54 12.56 -11.54
N GLU A 51 -11.58 11.75 -11.36
CA GLU A 51 -12.67 12.04 -10.41
C GLU A 51 -12.25 11.78 -8.95
N ILE A 52 -11.19 10.99 -8.70
CA ILE A 52 -10.67 10.68 -7.37
C ILE A 52 -9.57 11.67 -6.93
N ALA A 53 -8.76 12.13 -7.89
CA ALA A 53 -7.56 12.94 -7.69
C ALA A 53 -7.85 14.38 -7.20
#